data_AF-W4L6I7-F1
#
_entry.id   AF-W4L6I7-F1
#
_cell.length_a   1.000
_cell.length_b   1.000
_cell.length_c   1.000
_cell.angle_alpha   90.00
_cell.angle_beta   90.00
_cell.angle_gamma   90.00
#
_symmetry.space_group_name_H-M   'P 1'
#
loop_
_entity.id
_entity.type
_entity.pdbx_description
1 polymer ?
#
loop_
_entity_poly.entity_id
_entity_poly.type
_entity_poly.pdbx_seq_one_letter_code
_entity_poly.pdbx_strand_id
1 'polypeptide(L)'
;MYRIPCSCGKEYIGETKRALRTRLKEHQAATRRGETEKSAIAEHAWAEQHCPAWDEVTILEQAEREDILRIKEAFCIALTDQKRA
;
A
#
# COMPACT_ATOMS: atom_id res chain seq x y z
N MET A 1 -7.95 2.57 -0.37
CA MET A 1 -7.17 1.38 -0.74
C MET A 1 -6.84 1.41 -2.23
N TYR A 2 -5.62 1.06 -2.61
CA TYR A 2 -5.16 1.00 -3.99
C TYR A 2 -4.29 -0.25 -4.20
N ARG A 3 -4.13 -0.66 -5.45
CA ARG A 3 -3.20 -1.73 -5.84
C ARG A 3 -2.19 -1.26 -6.87
N ILE A 4 -1.01 -1.87 -6.84
CA ILE A 4 0.07 -1.70 -7.81
C ILE A 4 0.46 -3.10 -8.30
N PRO A 5 0.23 -3.44 -9.57
CA PRO A 5 0.65 -4.73 -10.09
C PRO A 5 2.17 -4.77 -10.28
N CYS A 6 2.73 -5.98 -10.22
CA CYS A 6 4.13 -6.26 -10.49
C CYS A 6 4.25 -7.27 -11.63
N SER A 7 5.34 -7.20 -12.39
CA SER A 7 5.62 -8.10 -13.52
C SER A 7 5.67 -9.59 -13.13
N CYS A 8 5.88 -9.89 -11.85
CA CYS A 8 5.87 -11.26 -11.32
C CYS A 8 4.47 -11.82 -11.02
N GLY A 9 3.40 -11.10 -11.39
CA GLY A 9 2.02 -11.50 -11.13
C GLY A 9 1.56 -11.30 -9.69
N LYS A 10 2.44 -10.80 -8.80
CA LYS A 10 2.07 -10.33 -7.46
C LYS A 10 1.52 -8.89 -7.56
N GLU A 11 0.64 -8.54 -6.64
CA GLU A 11 0.10 -7.19 -6.51
C GLU A 11 0.43 -6.64 -5.12
N TYR A 12 0.85 -5.38 -5.05
CA TYR A 12 0.96 -4.65 -3.79
C TYR A 12 -0.36 -3.95 -3.51
N ILE A 13 -0.98 -4.24 -2.35
CA ILE A 13 -2.18 -3.55 -1.89
C ILE A 13 -1.79 -2.62 -0.75
N GLY A 14 -2.10 -1.34 -0.92
CA GLY A 14 -1.75 -0.30 0.03
C GLY A 14 -2.95 0.57 0.41
N GLU A 15 -2.85 1.15 1.60
CA GLU A 15 -3.74 2.20 2.06
C GLU A 15 -2.95 3.51 2.21
N THR A 16 -3.63 4.63 1.97
CA THR A 16 -3.03 5.94 2.19
C THR A 16 -4.12 6.92 2.61
N LYS A 17 -3.83 7.66 3.69
CA LYS A 17 -4.63 8.83 4.11
C LYS A 17 -4.23 10.09 3.32
N ARG A 18 -3.07 10.06 2.64
CA ARG A 18 -2.56 11.14 1.77
C ARG A 18 -2.98 10.92 0.32
N ALA A 19 -2.96 11.97 -0.48
CA ALA A 19 -3.20 11.89 -1.92
C ALA A 19 -2.37 10.76 -2.55
N LEU A 20 -3.04 9.86 -3.30
CA LEU A 20 -2.43 8.67 -3.88
C LEU A 20 -1.16 9.01 -4.69
N ARG A 21 -1.21 10.08 -5.49
CA ARG A 21 -0.07 10.58 -6.26
C ARG A 21 1.15 10.89 -5.40
N THR A 22 0.95 11.47 -4.22
CA THR A 22 2.05 11.74 -3.28
C THR A 22 2.62 10.44 -2.75
N ARG A 23 1.77 9.49 -2.36
CA ARG A 23 2.21 8.20 -1.84
C ARG A 23 2.98 7.38 -2.88
N LEU A 24 2.55 7.40 -4.14
CA LEU A 24 3.26 6.77 -5.25
C LEU A 24 4.67 7.36 -5.44
N LYS A 25 4.80 8.69 -5.41
CA LYS A 25 6.12 9.35 -5.51
C LYS A 25 7.06 8.96 -4.37
N GLU A 26 6.53 8.83 -3.14
CA GLU A 26 7.32 8.34 -2.01
C GLU A 26 7.82 6.92 -2.22
N HIS A 27 6.94 6.02 -2.66
CA HIS A 27 7.29 4.64 -2.96
C HIS A 27 8.31 4.52 -4.09
N GLN A 28 8.15 5.31 -5.17
CA GLN A 28 9.12 5.40 -6.26
C GLN A 28 10.48 5.92 -5.78
N ALA A 29 10.48 6.98 -4.95
CA ALA A 29 11.71 7.53 -4.40
C ALA A 29 12.42 6.55 -3.46
N ALA A 30 11.68 5.86 -2.59
CA ALA A 30 12.22 4.82 -1.71
C ALA A 30 12.80 3.66 -2.52
N THR A 31 12.08 3.20 -3.55
CA THR A 31 12.55 2.16 -4.47
C THR A 31 13.81 2.61 -5.21
N ARG A 32 13.87 3.85 -5.71
CA ARG A 32 15.08 4.37 -6.39
C ARG A 32 16.28 4.47 -5.44
N ARG A 33 16.05 4.78 -4.16
CA ARG A 33 17.11 4.95 -3.15
C ARG A 33 17.51 3.65 -2.45
N GLY A 34 16.82 2.54 -2.69
CA GLY A 34 17.06 1.29 -1.95
C GLY A 34 16.61 1.35 -0.50
N GLU A 35 15.68 2.25 -0.16
CA GLU A 35 15.13 2.38 1.20
C GLU A 35 14.05 1.31 1.44
N THR A 36 14.47 0.04 1.43
CA THR A 36 13.58 -1.14 1.57
C THR A 36 12.82 -1.14 2.89
N GLU A 37 13.46 -0.66 3.96
CA GLU A 37 12.89 -0.51 5.31
C GLU A 37 11.69 0.47 5.37
N LYS A 38 11.59 1.41 4.44
CA LYS A 38 10.52 2.43 4.45
C LYS A 38 9.32 2.05 3.60
N SER A 39 9.43 0.99 2.79
CA SER A 39 8.45 0.68 1.78
C SER A 39 8.52 -0.80 1.40
N ALA A 40 7.49 -1.57 1.75
CA ALA A 40 7.38 -2.98 1.37
C ALA A 40 7.42 -3.20 -0.15
N ILE A 41 6.90 -2.27 -0.95
CA ILE A 41 7.03 -2.35 -2.41
C ILE A 41 8.47 -2.08 -2.90
N ALA A 42 9.25 -1.30 -2.13
CA ALA A 42 10.67 -1.09 -2.42
C ALA A 42 11.48 -2.33 -2.02
N GLU A 43 11.19 -2.92 -0.85
CA GLU A 43 11.74 -4.21 -0.44
C GLU A 43 11.47 -5.29 -1.49
N HIS A 44 10.23 -5.45 -1.95
CA HIS A 44 9.88 -6.40 -3.00
C HIS A 44 10.64 -6.13 -4.30
N ALA A 45 10.69 -4.88 -4.75
CA ALA A 45 11.39 -4.49 -5.97
C ALA A 45 12.89 -4.81 -5.91
N TRP A 46 13.54 -4.59 -4.76
CA TRP A 46 14.96 -4.86 -4.58
C TRP A 46 15.28 -6.34 -4.34
N ALA A 47 14.50 -7.02 -3.52
CA ALA A 47 14.71 -8.43 -3.19
C ALA A 47 14.51 -9.32 -4.42
N GLU A 48 13.50 -9.02 -5.23
CA GLU A 48 13.14 -9.82 -6.40
C GLU A 48 13.65 -9.22 -7.71
N GLN A 49 14.36 -8.08 -7.66
CA GLN A 49 14.84 -7.34 -8.83
C GLN A 49 13.73 -7.02 -9.87
N HIS A 50 12.53 -6.73 -9.38
CA HIS A 50 11.38 -6.43 -10.20
C HIS A 50 11.09 -4.93 -10.27
N CYS A 51 10.45 -4.53 -11.37
CA CYS A 51 9.92 -3.19 -11.55
C CYS A 51 8.41 -3.21 -11.31
N PRO A 52 7.91 -2.61 -10.22
CA PRO A 52 6.47 -2.40 -10.06
C PRO A 52 5.91 -1.54 -11.19
N ALA A 53 4.70 -1.86 -11.67
CA ALA A 53 4.04 -1.13 -12.73
C ALA A 53 3.36 0.14 -12.16
N TRP A 54 4.16 1.19 -11.98
CA TRP A 54 3.71 2.46 -11.38
C TRP A 54 2.64 3.21 -12.19
N ASP A 55 2.47 2.88 -13.46
CA ASP A 55 1.47 3.47 -14.35
C ASP A 55 0.13 2.72 -14.33
N GLU A 56 0.12 1.47 -13.81
CA GLU A 56 -1.06 0.59 -13.77
C GLU A 56 -1.76 0.59 -12.39
N VAL A 57 -1.61 1.68 -11.64
CA VAL A 57 -2.17 1.80 -10.29
C VAL A 57 -3.68 1.87 -10.37
N THR A 58 -4.35 0.95 -9.69
CA THR A 58 -5.81 0.92 -9.61
C THR A 58 -6.27 1.34 -8.22
N ILE A 59 -7.25 2.23 -8.14
CA ILE A 59 -7.93 2.54 -6.87
C ILE A 59 -8.99 1.47 -6.64
N LEU A 60 -8.85 0.71 -5.55
CA LEU A 60 -9.80 -0.34 -5.18
C LEU A 60 -10.96 0.23 -4.37
N GLU A 61 -10.67 1.17 -3.48
CA GLU A 61 -11.68 1.78 -2.62
C GLU A 61 -11.26 3.20 -2.23
N GLN A 62 -12.17 4.16 -2.43
CA GLN A 62 -12.02 5.52 -1.92
C GLN A 62 -12.90 5.66 -0.69
N ALA A 63 -12.30 5.95 0.46
CA ALA A 63 -13.07 6.40 1.61
C ALA A 63 -13.23 7.92 1.48
N GLU A 64 -14.47 8.39 1.26
CA GLU A 64 -14.76 9.82 1.07
C GLU A 64 -14.54 10.66 2.34
N ARG A 65 -14.39 10.02 3.51
CA ARG A 65 -14.23 10.69 4.80
C ARG A 65 -13.18 9.99 5.65
N GLU A 66 -12.24 10.76 6.21
CA GLU A 66 -11.25 10.28 7.20
C GLU A 66 -11.92 9.56 8.39
N ASP A 67 -13.14 9.97 8.73
CA ASP A 67 -13.95 9.41 9.81
C ASP A 67 -14.32 7.95 9.54
N ILE A 68 -14.57 7.58 8.29
CA ILE A 68 -14.87 6.20 7.90
C ILE A 68 -13.63 5.33 8.03
N LEU A 69 -12.44 5.88 7.70
CA LEU A 69 -11.18 5.15 7.90
C LEU A 69 -10.88 4.93 9.38
N ARG A 70 -11.11 5.93 10.24
CA ARG A 70 -10.97 5.76 11.70
C ARG A 70 -11.97 4.75 12.27
N ILE A 71 -13.22 4.76 11.81
CA ILE A 71 -14.25 3.81 12.24
C ILE A 71 -13.92 2.39 11.74
N LYS A 72 -13.50 2.23 10.48
CA LYS A 72 -13.07 0.94 9.93
C LYS A 72 -11.80 0.41 10.62
N GLU A 73 -10.83 1.27 10.91
CA GLU A 73 -9.62 0.94 11.66
C GLU A 73 -9.97 0.47 13.08
N ALA A 74 -10.81 1.23 13.80
CA ALA A 74 -11.29 0.84 15.13
C ALA A 74 -12.10 -0.48 15.10
N PHE A 75 -12.93 -0.68 14.08
CA PHE A 75 -13.73 -1.89 13.93
C PHE A 75 -12.86 -3.11 13.60
N CYS A 76 -11.86 -2.98 12.72
CA CYS A 76 -10.91 -4.05 12.41
C CYS A 76 -10.07 -4.44 13.63
N ILE A 77 -9.62 -3.49 14.45
CA ILE A 77 -8.91 -3.77 15.71
C ILE A 77 -9.83 -4.54 16.67
N ALA A 78 -11.09 -4.09 16.84
CA ALA A 78 -12.05 -4.77 17.69
C ALA A 78 -12.39 -6.19 17.22
N LEU A 79 -12.48 -6.41 15.91
CA LEU A 79 -12.75 -7.72 15.32
C LEU A 79 -11.53 -8.67 15.33
N THR A 80 -10.32 -8.14 15.29
CA THR A 80 -9.09 -8.95 15.39
C THR A 80 -8.78 -9.38 16.82
N ASP A 81 -9.29 -8.66 17.83
CA ASP A 81 -9.20 -9.06 19.24
C ASP A 81 -10.13 -10.25 19.56
N GLN A 82 -11.32 -10.34 18.95
CA GLN A 82 -12.25 -11.48 19.11
C GLN A 82 -11.81 -12.80 18.46
N LYS A 83 -10.79 -12.79 17.59
CA LYS A 83 -10.26 -14.00 16.93
C LYS A 83 -8.98 -14.56 17.58
N ARG A 84 -8.54 -13.96 18.70
CA ARG A 84 -7.50 -14.52 19.57
C ARG A 84 -8.17 -15.21 20.78
N ALA A 85 -8.78 -16.36 20.52
CA ALA A 85 -9.12 -17.37 21.52
C ALA A 85 -8.91 -18.75 20.90
#